data_AF-A0A067H6V6-F1
#
_entry.id   AF-A0A067H6V6-F1
#
_cell.length_a   1.000
_cell.length_b   1.000
_cell.length_c   1.000
_cell.angle_alpha   90.00
_cell.angle_beta   90.00
_cell.angle_gamma   90.00
#
_symmetry.space_group_name_H-M   'P 1'
#
loop_
_entity.id
_entity.type
_entity.pdbx_description
1 polymer ?
#
loop_
_entity_poly.entity_id
_entity_poly.type
_entity_poly.pdbx_seq_one_letter_code
_entity_poly.pdbx_strand_id
1 'polypeptide(L)'
;MAAAALSLNNSTSTNSPTLNSHKPISKFTSLTKPTNVSFNFLTNTPPRLQHFRPRPSVSESSLSVPKEADAEIEADDVEDDPTQELSYLDEETDPESITEWELDFCSRPILDIRGKKIWELVVCDGSLSLQYTKYFPNNVINSITLKEAIVAICDDLGVPIPEKIRFFRSQMQTIITKACKELDIKPIPSKRCLSLLLWLEERYETVYTRHPGFQKGSKPLLALDNPFPMELPDNLFGDKWAFVQLPFSGEGLVLLL
;
A
#
# COMPACT_ATOMS: atom_id res chain seq x y z
N MET A 1 63.57 -21.27 5.38
CA MET A 1 63.00 -21.32 6.74
C MET A 1 63.76 -20.31 7.59
N ALA A 2 63.08 -19.30 8.13
CA ALA A 2 63.66 -18.32 9.04
C ALA A 2 62.57 -17.88 10.02
N ALA A 3 62.94 -17.75 11.30
CA ALA A 3 62.07 -17.26 12.36
C ALA A 3 62.40 -15.78 12.65
N ALA A 4 61.44 -15.05 13.23
CA ALA A 4 61.67 -14.17 14.37
C ALA A 4 60.33 -13.58 14.85
N ALA A 5 60.25 -13.28 16.14
CA ALA A 5 59.13 -12.58 16.76
C ALA A 5 59.63 -11.26 17.38
N LEU A 6 58.68 -10.55 18.01
CA LEU A 6 58.87 -9.46 18.98
C LEU A 6 58.96 -8.01 18.44
N SER A 7 57.83 -7.34 18.62
CA SER A 7 57.62 -5.94 19.04
C SER A 7 58.78 -5.26 19.78
N LEU A 8 58.93 -3.94 19.57
CA LEU A 8 59.01 -2.95 20.67
C LEU A 8 58.69 -1.51 20.19
N ASN A 9 58.17 -0.69 21.12
CA ASN A 9 57.63 0.66 20.89
C ASN A 9 58.69 1.78 21.01
N ASN A 10 58.45 2.93 20.36
CA ASN A 10 58.15 4.22 21.03
C ASN A 10 57.89 5.32 19.98
N SER A 11 56.94 6.25 20.08
CA SER A 11 56.29 7.01 21.19
C SER A 11 56.92 8.40 21.45
N THR A 12 56.39 9.42 20.77
CA THR A 12 56.32 10.84 21.18
C THR A 12 55.19 11.49 20.34
N SER A 13 53.95 11.57 20.81
CA SER A 13 53.42 12.46 21.85
C SER A 13 53.51 13.95 21.53
N THR A 14 52.37 14.55 21.16
CA THR A 14 51.96 15.88 21.65
C THR A 14 50.43 15.97 21.78
N ASN A 15 49.97 15.92 23.03
CA ASN A 15 48.92 16.77 23.61
C ASN A 15 47.50 16.76 23.01
N SER A 16 46.60 16.04 23.69
CA SER A 16 45.18 16.37 23.82
C SER A 16 44.94 17.75 24.43
N PRO A 17 43.73 18.32 24.23
CA PRO A 17 42.91 18.55 25.43
C PRO A 17 41.50 17.95 25.32
N THR A 18 41.01 17.45 26.45
CA THR A 18 39.63 16.99 26.69
C THR A 18 38.65 18.16 26.87
N LEU A 19 37.34 17.84 26.76
CA LEU A 19 36.10 18.63 26.96
C LEU A 19 35.39 18.95 25.63
N ASN A 20 34.06 18.81 25.49
CA ASN A 20 33.00 18.73 26.51
C ASN A 20 31.95 17.63 26.27
N SER A 21 31.52 16.99 27.36
CA SER A 21 30.19 16.38 27.43
C SER A 21 29.15 17.49 27.63
N HIS A 22 28.39 17.82 26.59
CA HIS A 22 27.32 18.80 26.70
C HIS A 22 26.06 18.15 27.30
N LYS A 23 25.81 18.49 28.57
CA LYS A 23 24.57 18.21 29.28
C LYS A 23 23.37 18.80 28.52
N PRO A 24 22.16 18.22 28.62
CA PRO A 24 20.94 18.87 28.16
C PRO A 24 20.73 20.16 28.97
N ILE A 25 20.74 21.32 28.32
CA ILE A 25 20.40 22.60 28.95
C ILE A 25 18.88 22.77 28.91
N SER A 26 18.30 22.99 30.08
CA SER A 26 16.86 23.10 30.27
C SER A 26 16.33 24.52 30.03
N LYS A 27 15.05 24.60 29.68
CA LYS A 27 14.14 25.76 29.87
C LYS A 27 14.45 27.01 29.03
N PHE A 28 13.86 27.05 27.83
CA PHE A 28 13.31 28.30 27.32
C PHE A 28 11.82 28.36 27.67
N THR A 29 11.40 29.35 28.46
CA THR A 29 9.99 29.62 28.76
C THR A 29 9.45 30.67 27.80
N SER A 30 8.98 30.26 26.63
CA SER A 30 8.22 31.13 25.72
C SER A 30 6.76 31.16 26.12
N LEU A 31 6.37 32.17 26.89
CA LEU A 31 4.97 32.46 27.22
C LEU A 31 4.26 33.09 26.02
N THR A 32 3.76 32.25 25.12
CA THR A 32 2.82 32.67 24.06
C THR A 32 1.55 31.83 24.14
N LYS A 33 0.40 32.50 24.27
CA LYS A 33 -0.91 31.84 24.31
C LYS A 33 -1.22 31.25 22.93
N PRO A 34 -1.63 29.99 22.81
CA PRO A 34 -2.30 29.54 21.60
C PRO A 34 -3.68 30.20 21.56
N THR A 35 -3.87 31.13 20.62
CA THR A 35 -5.21 31.59 20.25
C THR A 35 -5.94 30.39 19.65
N ASN A 36 -6.99 29.95 20.33
CA ASN A 36 -7.76 28.77 19.94
C ASN A 36 -8.59 29.09 18.69
N VAL A 37 -8.02 28.81 17.51
CA VAL A 37 -8.74 28.86 16.23
C VAL A 37 -9.40 27.49 16.04
N SER A 38 -10.68 27.41 16.39
CA SER A 38 -11.51 26.25 16.09
C SER A 38 -11.65 26.10 14.58
N PHE A 39 -10.80 25.26 13.98
CA PHE A 39 -11.07 24.71 12.65
C PHE A 39 -12.23 23.73 12.78
N ASN A 40 -13.43 24.20 12.44
CA ASN A 40 -14.59 23.34 12.24
C ASN A 40 -14.31 22.45 11.03
N PHE A 41 -13.69 21.29 11.26
CA PHE A 41 -13.72 20.22 10.28
C PHE A 41 -15.17 19.82 10.08
N LEU A 42 -15.74 20.16 8.91
CA LEU A 42 -16.92 19.45 8.44
C LEU A 42 -16.54 17.98 8.37
N THR A 43 -17.24 17.16 9.13
CA THR A 43 -17.18 15.71 9.05
C THR A 43 -17.89 15.27 7.77
N ASN A 44 -17.28 15.55 6.63
CA ASN A 44 -17.64 14.90 5.38
C ASN A 44 -17.14 13.46 5.48
N THR A 45 -18.06 12.58 5.87
CA THR A 45 -17.93 11.13 5.74
C THR A 45 -17.44 10.83 4.32
N PRO A 46 -16.44 9.95 4.12
CA PRO A 46 -16.10 9.51 2.78
C PRO A 46 -17.34 8.83 2.15
N PRO A 47 -17.57 8.97 0.84
CA PRO A 47 -18.64 8.24 0.18
C PRO A 47 -18.35 6.75 0.33
N ARG A 48 -19.19 6.06 1.10
CA ARG A 48 -19.16 4.60 1.26
C ARG A 48 -19.37 4.01 -0.13
N LEU A 49 -18.33 3.42 -0.73
CA LEU A 49 -18.43 2.72 -2.00
C LEU A 49 -19.53 1.67 -1.87
N GLN A 50 -20.63 1.88 -2.58
CA GLN A 50 -21.76 0.96 -2.54
C GLN A 50 -21.31 -0.30 -3.29
N HIS A 51 -21.18 -1.41 -2.57
CA HIS A 51 -21.06 -2.74 -3.17
C HIS A 51 -22.35 -3.03 -3.95
N PHE A 52 -22.37 -2.66 -5.23
CA PHE A 52 -23.40 -3.09 -6.16
C PHE A 52 -23.16 -4.57 -6.46
N ARG A 53 -24.04 -5.40 -5.90
CA ARG A 53 -24.03 -6.85 -6.11
C ARG A 53 -24.67 -7.16 -7.46
N PRO A 54 -24.06 -7.99 -8.33
CA PRO A 54 -24.68 -8.41 -9.58
C PRO A 54 -26.03 -9.08 -9.31
N ARG A 55 -27.07 -8.65 -10.02
CA ARG A 55 -28.43 -9.17 -9.88
C ARG A 55 -28.54 -10.48 -10.67
N PRO A 56 -28.95 -11.62 -10.07
CA PRO A 56 -29.21 -12.81 -10.87
C PRO A 56 -30.41 -12.55 -11.79
N SER A 57 -30.17 -12.64 -13.10
CA SER A 57 -31.17 -12.42 -14.15
C SER A 57 -32.25 -13.52 -14.11
N VAL A 58 -33.50 -13.14 -13.83
CA VAL A 58 -34.67 -14.00 -13.99
C VAL A 58 -35.86 -13.16 -14.50
N SER A 59 -36.19 -13.30 -15.78
CA SER A 59 -37.55 -13.05 -16.32
C SER A 59 -38.42 -14.29 -16.00
N GLU A 60 -39.73 -14.29 -15.74
CA GLU A 60 -40.85 -13.31 -15.83
C GLU A 60 -41.96 -13.78 -14.83
N SER A 61 -43.10 -13.14 -14.50
CA SER A 61 -43.83 -11.94 -14.99
C SER A 61 -44.88 -11.46 -13.94
N SER A 62 -45.71 -10.47 -14.31
CA SER A 62 -47.12 -10.27 -13.89
C SER A 62 -47.52 -10.00 -12.41
N LEU A 63 -47.53 -8.70 -12.07
CA LEU A 63 -48.62 -7.94 -11.42
C LEU A 63 -49.51 -8.56 -10.31
N SER A 64 -49.42 -8.02 -9.09
CA SER A 64 -50.55 -7.36 -8.36
C SER A 64 -50.10 -6.67 -7.06
N VAL A 65 -50.90 -5.72 -6.56
CA VAL A 65 -50.57 -4.70 -5.53
C VAL A 65 -51.76 -4.53 -4.58
N PRO A 66 -51.61 -4.14 -3.29
CA PRO A 66 -50.65 -4.54 -2.27
C PRO A 66 -51.36 -5.18 -1.05
N LYS A 67 -50.62 -5.61 -0.03
CA LYS A 67 -51.16 -5.61 1.34
C LYS A 67 -50.07 -5.28 2.34
N GLU A 68 -50.28 -4.21 3.10
CA GLU A 68 -49.43 -3.84 4.22
C GLU A 68 -49.43 -4.96 5.27
N ALA A 69 -48.24 -5.42 5.60
CA ALA A 69 -47.92 -6.11 6.82
C ALA A 69 -46.55 -5.58 7.23
N ASP A 70 -46.43 -5.10 8.46
CA ASP A 70 -45.17 -4.62 9.03
C ASP A 70 -44.19 -5.80 9.10
N ALA A 71 -43.39 -5.96 8.05
CA ALA A 71 -42.21 -6.79 8.07
C ALA A 71 -41.15 -6.02 8.86
N GLU A 72 -40.95 -6.43 10.11
CA GLU A 72 -39.74 -6.09 10.85
C GLU A 72 -38.56 -6.39 9.93
N ILE A 73 -37.74 -5.36 9.65
CA ILE A 73 -36.50 -5.55 8.91
C ILE A 73 -35.57 -6.29 9.87
N GLU A 74 -35.64 -7.62 9.83
CA GLU A 74 -34.51 -8.49 10.13
C GLU A 74 -33.34 -7.89 9.36
N ALA A 75 -32.49 -7.17 10.08
CA ALA A 75 -31.19 -6.79 9.55
C ALA A 75 -30.47 -8.12 9.36
N ASP A 76 -30.42 -8.57 8.11
CA ASP A 76 -29.69 -9.75 7.68
C ASP A 76 -28.23 -9.50 8.06
N ASP A 77 -27.85 -9.95 9.26
CA ASP A 77 -26.49 -9.97 9.81
C ASP A 77 -25.71 -11.02 9.01
N VAL A 78 -25.52 -10.72 7.73
CA VAL A 78 -24.60 -11.41 6.85
C VAL A 78 -23.22 -11.16 7.45
N GLU A 79 -22.72 -12.16 8.21
CA GLU A 79 -21.36 -12.12 8.73
C GLU A 79 -20.39 -11.88 7.57
N ASP A 80 -19.81 -10.68 7.58
CA ASP A 80 -18.81 -10.20 6.62
C ASP A 80 -17.54 -11.04 6.77
N ASP A 81 -17.48 -12.17 6.06
CA ASP A 81 -16.42 -13.17 6.17
C ASP A 81 -15.06 -12.55 5.82
N PRO A 82 -14.17 -12.32 6.80
CA PRO A 82 -12.88 -11.67 6.56
C PRO A 82 -11.89 -12.57 5.80
N THR A 83 -12.29 -13.80 5.47
CA THR A 83 -11.53 -14.74 4.63
C THR A 83 -11.97 -14.71 3.16
N GLN A 84 -13.06 -14.00 2.82
CA GLN A 84 -13.60 -13.97 1.47
C GLN A 84 -12.61 -13.33 0.47
N GLU A 85 -12.39 -14.03 -0.64
CA GLU A 85 -11.65 -13.53 -1.81
C GLU A 85 -12.56 -12.64 -2.65
N LEU A 86 -12.02 -11.51 -3.13
CA LEU A 86 -12.75 -10.57 -3.97
C LEU A 86 -12.37 -10.76 -5.44
N SER A 87 -13.37 -10.79 -6.31
CA SER A 87 -13.23 -10.71 -7.77
C SER A 87 -14.29 -9.74 -8.28
N TYR A 88 -13.90 -8.50 -8.53
CA TYR A 88 -14.79 -7.41 -8.92
C TYR A 88 -14.27 -6.69 -10.16
N LEU A 89 -15.19 -6.46 -11.08
CA LEU A 89 -15.05 -5.57 -12.23
C LEU A 89 -16.33 -4.72 -12.31
N ASP A 90 -16.16 -3.41 -12.46
CA ASP A 90 -17.26 -2.46 -12.62
C ASP A 90 -17.98 -2.65 -13.97
N GLU A 91 -19.31 -2.80 -13.93
CA GLU A 91 -20.17 -3.04 -15.10
C GLU A 91 -20.20 -1.86 -16.08
N GLU A 92 -19.90 -0.63 -15.62
CA GLU A 92 -19.83 0.57 -16.46
C GLU A 92 -18.44 0.77 -17.12
N THR A 93 -17.42 0.04 -16.67
CA THR A 93 -16.05 0.16 -17.18
C THR A 93 -15.80 -0.81 -18.34
N ASP A 94 -15.31 -0.31 -19.47
CA ASP A 94 -14.87 -1.13 -20.61
C ASP A 94 -13.65 -1.99 -20.23
N PRO A 95 -13.71 -3.34 -20.24
CA PRO A 95 -12.61 -4.22 -19.87
C PRO A 95 -11.33 -3.94 -20.68
N GLU A 96 -11.45 -3.62 -21.97
CA GLU A 96 -10.33 -3.34 -22.87
C GLU A 96 -9.59 -2.04 -22.54
N SER A 97 -10.21 -1.15 -21.75
CA SER A 97 -9.57 0.09 -21.30
C SER A 97 -8.56 -0.13 -20.16
N ILE A 98 -8.62 -1.27 -19.45
CA ILE A 98 -7.84 -1.54 -18.23
C ILE A 98 -6.44 -2.10 -18.57
N THR A 99 -5.63 -1.26 -19.22
CA THR A 99 -4.29 -1.62 -19.72
C THR A 99 -3.16 -1.53 -18.67
N GLU A 100 -3.42 -0.93 -17.49
CA GLU A 100 -2.43 -0.78 -16.42
C GLU A 100 -2.96 -1.26 -15.07
N TRP A 101 -2.25 -2.19 -14.42
CA TRP A 101 -2.61 -2.68 -13.08
C TRP A 101 -1.56 -2.28 -12.03
N GLU A 102 -1.99 -2.28 -10.77
CA GLU A 102 -1.17 -2.16 -9.56
C GLU A 102 -1.25 -3.47 -8.77
N LEU A 103 -0.11 -4.01 -8.32
CA LEU A 103 -0.01 -5.35 -7.72
C LEU A 103 0.84 -5.38 -6.44
N ASP A 104 0.30 -5.99 -5.38
CA ASP A 104 1.04 -6.38 -4.15
C ASP A 104 0.82 -7.88 -3.89
N PHE A 105 1.90 -8.66 -3.98
CA PHE A 105 1.89 -10.10 -3.66
C PHE A 105 2.76 -10.34 -2.45
N CYS A 106 2.19 -10.35 -1.25
CA CYS A 106 2.96 -10.27 -0.01
C CYS A 106 2.32 -11.07 1.14
N SER A 107 3.10 -11.39 2.17
CA SER A 107 2.61 -12.04 3.39
C SER A 107 1.78 -11.04 4.22
N ARG A 108 0.58 -11.44 4.64
CA ARG A 108 -0.28 -10.66 5.54
C ARG A 108 0.09 -10.88 7.01
N PRO A 109 -0.36 -10.03 7.95
CA PRO A 109 -0.22 -10.22 9.40
C PRO A 109 -1.10 -11.37 9.95
N ILE A 110 -1.30 -12.42 9.16
CA ILE A 110 -2.26 -13.50 9.39
C ILE A 110 -1.51 -14.83 9.40
N LEU A 111 -1.85 -15.71 10.34
CA LEU A 111 -1.41 -17.10 10.36
C LEU A 111 -2.52 -18.05 9.91
N ASP A 112 -2.13 -19.11 9.20
CA ASP A 112 -2.97 -20.27 8.94
C ASP A 112 -3.14 -21.13 10.22
N ILE A 113 -3.98 -22.15 10.13
CA ILE A 113 -4.21 -23.15 11.20
C ILE A 113 -2.94 -23.93 11.61
N ARG A 114 -1.82 -23.76 10.92
CA ARG A 114 -0.51 -24.40 11.16
C ARG A 114 0.52 -23.42 11.72
N GLY A 115 0.14 -22.17 12.02
CA GLY A 115 1.03 -21.12 12.48
C GLY A 115 2.01 -20.60 11.42
N LYS A 116 1.70 -20.74 10.12
CA LYS A 116 2.47 -20.21 9.00
C LYS A 116 1.79 -18.97 8.44
N LYS A 117 2.58 -18.02 7.94
CA LYS A 117 2.03 -16.80 7.33
C LYS A 117 1.18 -17.14 6.11
N ILE A 118 0.00 -16.54 6.04
CA ILE A 118 -0.79 -16.47 4.81
C ILE A 118 -0.22 -15.35 3.93
N TRP A 119 -0.16 -15.64 2.63
CA TRP A 119 0.16 -14.67 1.58
C TRP A 119 -1.10 -14.29 0.83
N GLU A 120 -1.07 -13.14 0.19
CA GLU A 120 -2.20 -12.66 -0.61
C GLU A 120 -1.69 -11.87 -1.81
N LEU A 121 -2.27 -12.17 -2.96
CA LEU A 121 -2.22 -11.34 -4.15
C LEU A 121 -3.34 -10.31 -4.05
N VAL A 122 -3.00 -9.03 -4.15
CA VAL A 122 -3.94 -7.91 -4.27
C VAL A 122 -3.63 -7.19 -5.58
N VAL A 123 -4.62 -7.07 -6.45
CA VAL A 123 -4.52 -6.45 -7.78
C VAL A 123 -5.68 -5.47 -7.94
N CYS A 124 -5.38 -4.26 -8.40
CA CYS A 124 -6.39 -3.30 -8.84
C CYS A 124 -5.88 -2.48 -10.03
N ASP A 125 -6.75 -1.70 -10.65
CA ASP A 125 -6.34 -0.69 -11.62
C ASP A 125 -6.18 0.70 -10.96
N GLY A 126 -6.14 1.77 -11.76
CA GLY A 126 -6.05 3.15 -11.29
C GLY A 126 -7.34 3.70 -10.67
N SER A 127 -8.53 3.35 -11.19
CA SER A 127 -9.82 3.83 -10.68
C SER A 127 -10.47 2.91 -9.64
N LEU A 128 -9.90 1.73 -9.36
CA LEU A 128 -10.53 0.65 -8.58
C LEU A 128 -11.77 0.07 -9.29
N SER A 129 -11.89 0.25 -10.60
CA SER A 129 -12.86 -0.43 -11.46
C SER A 129 -12.57 -1.93 -11.53
N LEU A 130 -11.30 -2.32 -11.49
CA LEU A 130 -10.83 -3.70 -11.30
C LEU A 130 -10.34 -3.86 -9.86
N GLN A 131 -10.84 -4.86 -9.14
CA GLN A 131 -10.38 -5.22 -7.80
C GLN A 131 -10.37 -6.74 -7.63
N TYR A 132 -9.20 -7.32 -7.34
CA TYR A 132 -9.02 -8.76 -7.14
C TYR A 132 -8.13 -9.07 -5.95
N THR A 133 -8.55 -10.00 -5.09
CA THR A 133 -7.71 -10.51 -3.98
C THR A 133 -7.77 -12.02 -3.84
N LYS A 134 -6.62 -12.67 -3.67
CA LYS A 134 -6.52 -14.13 -3.53
C LYS A 134 -5.46 -14.55 -2.53
N TYR A 135 -5.82 -15.45 -1.62
CA TYR A 135 -4.94 -15.96 -0.58
C TYR A 135 -4.13 -17.18 -1.05
N PHE A 136 -2.91 -17.30 -0.53
CA PHE A 136 -1.96 -18.36 -0.88
C PHE A 136 -1.22 -18.87 0.37
N PRO A 137 -1.00 -20.18 0.50
CA PRO A 137 -0.15 -20.73 1.55
C PRO A 137 1.34 -20.47 1.25
N ASN A 138 2.14 -20.27 2.29
CA ASN A 138 3.56 -19.88 2.17
C ASN A 138 4.43 -20.80 1.28
N ASN A 139 4.04 -22.06 1.08
CA ASN A 139 4.82 -23.03 0.30
C ASN A 139 4.64 -22.94 -1.22
N VAL A 140 3.68 -22.17 -1.74
CA VAL A 140 3.44 -22.03 -3.20
C VAL A 140 3.92 -20.68 -3.76
N ILE A 141 4.62 -19.87 -2.97
CA ILE A 141 5.00 -18.51 -3.38
C ILE A 141 6.19 -18.51 -4.33
N ASN A 142 5.92 -18.36 -5.62
CA ASN A 142 6.92 -18.32 -6.70
C ASN A 142 6.35 -17.61 -7.95
N SER A 143 7.18 -17.45 -9.00
CA SER A 143 6.79 -16.73 -10.22
C SER A 143 5.76 -17.46 -11.09
N ILE A 144 5.71 -18.80 -11.04
CA ILE A 144 4.78 -19.62 -11.82
C ILE A 144 3.37 -19.45 -11.25
N THR A 145 3.22 -19.58 -9.93
CA THR A 145 1.95 -19.37 -9.23
C THR A 145 1.42 -17.95 -9.40
N LEU A 146 2.29 -16.93 -9.38
CA LEU A 146 1.88 -15.55 -9.66
C LEU A 146 1.43 -15.37 -11.12
N LYS A 147 2.13 -15.97 -12.08
CA LYS A 147 1.73 -15.95 -13.50
C LYS A 147 0.37 -16.60 -13.72
N GLU A 148 0.17 -17.80 -13.17
CA GLU A 148 -1.11 -18.52 -13.23
C GLU A 148 -2.25 -17.72 -12.60
N ALA A 149 -1.99 -17.01 -11.50
CA ALA A 149 -2.97 -16.12 -10.89
C ALA A 149 -3.28 -14.88 -11.76
N ILE A 150 -2.30 -14.29 -12.44
CA ILE A 150 -2.53 -13.16 -13.38
C ILE A 150 -3.40 -13.60 -14.56
N VAL A 151 -3.13 -14.79 -15.13
CA VAL A 151 -3.96 -15.35 -16.22
C VAL A 151 -5.37 -15.65 -15.72
N ALA A 152 -5.53 -16.22 -14.52
CA ALA A 152 -6.84 -16.46 -13.93
C ALA A 152 -7.64 -15.17 -13.73
N ILE A 153 -7.02 -14.03 -13.38
CA ILE A 153 -7.73 -12.73 -13.30
C ILE A 153 -8.31 -12.34 -14.67
N CYS A 154 -7.54 -12.51 -15.75
CA CYS A 154 -8.01 -12.24 -17.12
C CYS A 154 -9.17 -13.18 -17.51
N ASP A 155 -9.05 -14.48 -17.22
CA ASP A 155 -10.07 -15.48 -17.53
C ASP A 155 -11.36 -15.28 -16.69
N ASP A 156 -11.23 -15.00 -15.38
CA ASP A 156 -12.33 -14.86 -14.41
C ASP A 156 -13.13 -13.55 -14.63
N LEU A 157 -12.45 -12.44 -14.95
CA LEU A 157 -13.08 -11.12 -15.11
C LEU A 157 -13.27 -10.70 -16.57
N GLY A 158 -12.78 -11.47 -17.54
CA GLY A 158 -12.88 -11.14 -18.98
C GLY A 158 -12.06 -9.92 -19.39
N VAL A 159 -11.00 -9.58 -18.64
CA VAL A 159 -10.11 -8.44 -18.90
C VAL A 159 -8.87 -8.88 -19.70
N PRO A 160 -8.32 -8.05 -20.60
CA PRO A 160 -7.11 -8.39 -21.33
C PRO A 160 -5.88 -8.49 -20.40
N ILE A 161 -4.82 -9.12 -20.91
CA ILE A 161 -3.50 -9.07 -20.28
C ILE A 161 -3.01 -7.61 -20.29
N PRO A 162 -2.65 -7.01 -19.14
CA PRO A 162 -2.28 -5.60 -19.07
C PRO A 162 -0.93 -5.34 -19.75
N GLU A 163 -0.76 -4.18 -20.38
CA GLU A 163 0.54 -3.77 -20.94
C GLU A 163 1.63 -3.65 -19.86
N LYS A 164 1.23 -3.25 -18.65
CA LYS A 164 2.17 -3.01 -17.54
C LYS A 164 1.54 -3.21 -16.16
N ILE A 165 2.36 -3.73 -15.26
CA ILE A 165 2.04 -3.92 -13.84
C ILE A 165 2.98 -3.05 -13.00
N ARG A 166 2.42 -2.14 -12.20
CA ARG A 166 3.13 -1.39 -11.16
C ARG A 166 3.16 -2.18 -9.85
N PHE A 167 4.28 -2.12 -9.13
CA PHE A 167 4.39 -2.71 -7.79
C PHE A 167 5.41 -1.94 -6.93
N PHE A 168 5.21 -1.89 -5.61
CA PHE A 168 6.05 -1.10 -4.71
C PHE A 168 6.99 -1.93 -3.81
N ARG A 169 6.81 -3.26 -3.74
CA ARG A 169 7.63 -4.16 -2.91
C ARG A 169 8.94 -4.56 -3.60
N SER A 170 10.06 -3.99 -3.14
CA SER A 170 11.42 -4.38 -3.54
C SER A 170 11.68 -5.89 -3.36
N GLN A 171 11.26 -6.46 -2.23
CA GLN A 171 11.45 -7.88 -1.88
C GLN A 171 10.79 -8.84 -2.89
N MET A 172 9.72 -8.39 -3.58
CA MET A 172 8.97 -9.20 -4.54
C MET A 172 9.40 -9.00 -5.99
N GLN A 173 10.32 -8.06 -6.24
CA GLN A 173 10.74 -7.65 -7.58
C GLN A 173 11.13 -8.84 -8.47
N THR A 174 11.92 -9.80 -7.97
CA THR A 174 12.35 -10.98 -8.74
C THR A 174 11.18 -11.88 -9.16
N ILE A 175 10.22 -12.12 -8.26
CA ILE A 175 9.06 -12.98 -8.52
C ILE A 175 8.12 -12.30 -9.53
N ILE A 176 7.78 -11.03 -9.30
CA ILE A 176 6.90 -10.24 -10.16
C ILE A 176 7.52 -10.06 -11.55
N THR A 177 8.78 -9.63 -11.62
CA THR A 177 9.49 -9.40 -12.90
C THR A 177 9.55 -10.66 -13.75
N LYS A 178 9.77 -11.83 -13.13
CA LYS A 178 9.79 -13.10 -13.86
C LYS A 178 8.40 -13.51 -14.34
N ALA A 179 7.36 -13.36 -13.51
CA ALA A 179 5.98 -13.67 -13.90
C ALA A 179 5.52 -12.78 -15.07
N CYS A 180 5.70 -11.45 -14.95
CA CYS A 180 5.35 -10.50 -16.01
C CYS A 180 6.07 -10.79 -17.33
N LYS A 181 7.37 -11.13 -17.29
CA LYS A 181 8.16 -11.45 -18.48
C LYS A 181 7.68 -12.70 -19.22
N GLU A 182 7.11 -13.68 -18.52
CA GLU A 182 6.53 -14.88 -19.16
C GLU A 182 5.17 -14.58 -19.85
N LEU A 183 4.56 -13.42 -19.60
CA LEU A 183 3.31 -12.94 -20.18
C LEU A 183 3.47 -11.71 -21.11
N ASP A 184 4.72 -11.32 -21.39
CA ASP A 184 5.10 -10.08 -22.11
C ASP A 184 4.58 -8.76 -21.48
N ILE A 185 4.21 -8.80 -20.20
CA ILE A 185 3.79 -7.64 -19.41
C ILE A 185 5.02 -6.85 -18.98
N LYS A 186 4.98 -5.52 -19.04
CA LYS A 186 6.06 -4.65 -18.55
C LYS A 186 6.01 -4.48 -17.01
N PRO A 187 6.99 -5.00 -16.23
CA PRO A 187 7.04 -4.79 -14.78
C PRO A 187 7.61 -3.40 -14.44
N ILE A 188 6.93 -2.64 -13.58
CA ILE A 188 7.32 -1.27 -13.20
C ILE A 188 7.42 -1.15 -11.67
N PRO A 189 8.63 -1.18 -11.08
CA PRO A 189 8.84 -0.80 -9.69
C PRO A 189 8.43 0.67 -9.49
N SER A 190 7.41 0.93 -8.68
CA SER A 190 6.84 2.27 -8.46
C SER A 190 6.32 2.43 -7.05
N LYS A 191 6.70 3.52 -6.36
CA LYS A 191 6.02 3.96 -5.12
C LYS A 191 4.70 4.69 -5.40
N ARG A 192 4.42 5.09 -6.65
CA ARG A 192 3.11 5.58 -7.08
C ARG A 192 2.26 4.39 -7.49
N CYS A 193 1.74 3.69 -6.47
CA CYS A 193 0.67 2.72 -6.59
C CYS A 193 -0.47 3.18 -5.66
N LEU A 194 -1.06 4.35 -5.94
CA LEU A 194 -1.85 5.09 -4.94
C LEU A 194 -3.14 4.37 -4.57
N SER A 195 -3.86 3.86 -5.57
CA SER A 195 -5.13 3.16 -5.40
C SER A 195 -4.92 1.86 -4.63
N LEU A 196 -3.88 1.09 -4.98
CA LEU A 196 -3.48 -0.11 -4.26
C LEU A 196 -3.04 0.16 -2.81
N LEU A 197 -2.29 1.24 -2.56
CA LEU A 197 -1.82 1.59 -1.21
C LEU A 197 -3.02 1.96 -0.30
N LEU A 198 -3.92 2.82 -0.78
CA LEU A 198 -5.11 3.21 -0.02
C LEU A 198 -6.01 1.99 0.27
N TRP A 199 -6.22 1.13 -0.74
CA TRP A 199 -7.05 -0.07 -0.59
C TRP A 199 -6.42 -1.12 0.34
N LEU A 200 -5.08 -1.27 0.34
CA LEU A 200 -4.38 -2.14 1.30
C LEU A 200 -4.48 -1.63 2.75
N GLU A 201 -4.58 -0.31 2.95
CA GLU A 201 -4.77 0.30 4.27
C GLU A 201 -6.23 0.16 4.75
N GLU A 202 -7.21 0.34 3.86
CA GLU A 202 -8.61 -0.01 4.15
C GLU A 202 -8.75 -1.48 4.52
N ARG A 203 -8.26 -2.40 3.68
CA ARG A 203 -8.30 -3.86 3.94
C ARG A 203 -7.58 -4.26 5.23
N TYR A 204 -6.58 -3.49 5.68
CA TYR A 204 -5.97 -3.74 6.98
C TYR A 204 -6.97 -3.54 8.12
N GLU A 205 -7.69 -2.43 8.12
CA GLU A 205 -8.67 -2.11 9.15
C GLU A 205 -9.98 -2.90 9.02
N THR A 206 -10.45 -3.20 7.81
CA THR A 206 -11.73 -3.87 7.57
C THR A 206 -11.64 -5.39 7.52
N VAL A 207 -10.60 -5.95 6.90
CA VAL A 207 -10.46 -7.40 6.65
C VAL A 207 -9.45 -8.03 7.62
N TYR A 208 -8.18 -7.58 7.58
CA TYR A 208 -7.10 -8.32 8.25
C TYR A 208 -7.20 -8.27 9.78
N THR A 209 -7.63 -7.16 10.39
CA THR A 209 -7.80 -7.07 11.86
C THR A 209 -8.91 -7.96 12.40
N ARG A 210 -9.92 -8.27 11.58
CA ARG A 210 -11.06 -9.15 11.90
C ARG A 210 -10.78 -10.62 11.64
N HIS A 211 -9.84 -10.92 10.75
CA HIS A 211 -9.48 -12.28 10.38
C HIS A 211 -9.05 -13.11 11.61
N PRO A 212 -9.57 -14.35 11.80
CA PRO A 212 -9.34 -15.13 13.04
C PRO A 212 -7.85 -15.43 13.32
N GLY A 213 -7.06 -15.60 12.27
CA GLY A 213 -5.59 -15.77 12.34
C GLY A 213 -4.75 -14.49 12.54
N PHE A 214 -5.35 -13.33 12.81
CA PHE A 214 -4.63 -12.05 12.89
C PHE A 214 -3.65 -11.93 14.07
N GLN A 215 -2.44 -11.46 13.79
CA GLN A 215 -1.38 -11.24 14.77
C GLN A 215 -1.40 -9.81 15.31
N LYS A 216 -2.13 -9.59 16.42
CA LYS A 216 -2.12 -8.31 17.14
C LYS A 216 -0.69 -7.87 17.47
N GLY A 217 -0.33 -6.64 17.11
CA GLY A 217 1.02 -6.10 17.26
C GLY A 217 1.97 -6.38 16.09
N SER A 218 1.47 -6.92 14.97
CA SER A 218 2.22 -6.95 13.71
C SER A 218 2.66 -5.55 13.26
N LYS A 219 3.79 -5.47 12.53
CA LYS A 219 4.20 -4.22 11.86
C LYS A 219 3.13 -3.78 10.84
N PRO A 220 2.91 -2.47 10.64
CA PRO A 220 2.02 -1.97 9.60
C PRO A 220 2.41 -2.52 8.22
N LEU A 221 1.42 -2.86 7.40
CA LEU A 221 1.66 -3.43 6.06
C LEU A 221 2.49 -2.51 5.18
N LEU A 222 2.21 -1.20 5.24
CA LEU A 222 2.82 -0.17 4.41
C LEU A 222 3.93 0.60 5.13
N ALA A 223 4.49 0.02 6.20
CA ALA A 223 5.68 0.56 6.86
C ALA A 223 6.75 0.81 5.80
N LEU A 224 6.96 2.10 5.48
CA LEU A 224 7.95 2.50 4.49
C LEU A 224 9.30 1.92 4.92
N ASP A 225 10.00 1.27 3.99
CA ASP A 225 11.45 1.13 4.08
C ASP A 225 12.02 2.55 4.06
N ASN A 226 12.07 3.15 5.25
CA ASN A 226 12.70 4.42 5.53
C ASN A 226 14.18 4.07 5.78
N PRO A 227 15.07 4.17 4.78
CA PRO A 227 16.47 4.32 5.12
C PRO A 227 16.53 5.48 6.12
N PHE A 228 17.20 5.28 7.25
CA PHE A 228 17.38 6.32 8.26
C PHE A 228 17.73 7.65 7.59
N PRO A 229 17.19 8.80 8.05
CA PRO A 229 17.40 10.08 7.40
C PRO A 229 18.90 10.28 7.15
N MET A 230 19.30 10.10 5.90
CA MET A 230 20.70 10.26 5.49
C MET A 230 20.96 11.74 5.44
N GLU A 231 22.14 12.14 5.91
CA GLU A 231 22.59 13.52 5.73
C GLU A 231 22.57 13.84 4.23
N LEU A 232 21.93 14.95 3.91
CA LEU A 232 21.85 15.44 2.54
C LEU A 232 23.29 15.77 2.09
N PRO A 233 23.76 15.33 0.91
CA PRO A 233 25.06 15.72 0.39
C PRO A 233 25.25 17.25 0.38
N ASP A 234 26.44 17.73 0.75
CA ASP A 234 26.76 19.18 0.87
C ASP A 234 26.33 20.00 -0.35
N ASN A 235 26.44 19.42 -1.55
CA ASN A 235 26.08 20.05 -2.82
C ASN A 235 24.57 20.16 -3.11
N LEU A 236 23.71 19.73 -2.18
CA LEU A 236 22.25 19.84 -2.25
C LEU A 236 21.66 20.74 -1.15
N PHE A 237 22.49 21.31 -0.27
CA PHE A 237 22.03 22.38 0.62
C PHE A 237 21.83 23.67 -0.20
N GLY A 238 20.67 24.29 -0.05
CA GLY A 238 20.40 25.58 -0.66
C GLY A 238 21.13 26.71 0.05
N ASP A 239 22.27 27.16 -0.50
CA ASP A 239 23.04 28.30 0.01
C ASP A 239 22.22 29.59 0.15
N LYS A 240 21.19 29.76 -0.70
CA LYS A 240 20.43 31.01 -0.85
C LYS A 240 18.96 30.73 -1.13
N TRP A 241 18.11 31.55 -0.52
CA TRP A 241 16.68 31.57 -0.78
C TRP A 241 16.35 32.70 -1.77
N ALA A 242 15.46 32.43 -2.72
CA ALA A 242 14.92 33.42 -3.63
C ALA A 242 13.40 33.51 -3.47
N PHE A 243 12.88 34.72 -3.23
CA PHE A 243 11.45 34.98 -3.27
C PHE A 243 11.05 35.35 -4.69
N VAL A 244 10.22 34.51 -5.32
CA VAL A 244 9.67 34.77 -6.66
C VAL A 244 8.17 35.04 -6.53
N GLN A 245 7.75 36.25 -6.87
CA GLN A 245 6.34 36.58 -7.01
C GLN A 245 5.91 36.21 -8.44
N LEU A 246 5.27 35.04 -8.59
CA LEU A 246 4.68 34.65 -9.86
C LEU A 246 3.49 35.58 -10.17
N PRO A 247 3.41 36.20 -11.36
CA PRO A 247 2.23 36.97 -11.75
C PRO A 247 1.06 36.02 -11.94
N PHE A 248 -0.10 36.35 -11.36
CA PHE A 248 -1.34 35.61 -11.56
C PHE A 248 -1.89 35.88 -12.97
N SER A 249 -1.37 35.16 -13.96
CA SER A 249 -1.96 34.97 -15.27
C SER A 249 -2.31 33.50 -15.40
N GLY A 250 -3.48 33.19 -15.93
CA GLY A 250 -3.97 31.81 -16.04
C GLY A 250 -3.06 30.93 -16.91
N GLU A 251 -3.14 29.62 -16.66
CA GLU A 251 -2.45 28.54 -17.38
C GLU A 251 -0.91 28.50 -17.19
N GLY A 252 -0.45 27.62 -16.29
CA GLY A 252 0.98 27.38 -16.08
C GLY A 252 1.27 26.30 -15.03
N LEU A 253 1.53 25.08 -15.50
CA LEU A 253 2.14 24.02 -14.68
C LEU A 253 3.57 24.44 -14.28
N VAL A 254 3.86 24.50 -12.98
CA VAL A 254 5.22 24.76 -12.48
C VAL A 254 5.94 23.44 -12.23
N LEU A 255 6.98 23.18 -13.01
CA LEU A 255 8.01 22.19 -12.68
C LEU A 255 9.00 22.82 -11.68
N LEU A 256 9.37 22.05 -10.66
CA LEU A 256 10.51 22.35 -9.80
C LEU A 256 11.77 21.67 -10.36
N LEU A 257 12.87 22.41 -10.37
CA LEU A 257 14.25 21.89 -10.36
C LEU A 257 14.82 22.07 -8.95
#